data_AF-A0A453K0G5-F1
#
_entry.id   AF-A0A453K0G5-F1
#
_cell.length_a   1.000
_cell.length_b   1.000
_cell.length_c   1.000
_cell.angle_alpha   90.00
_cell.angle_beta   90.00
_cell.angle_gamma   90.00
#
_symmetry.space_group_name_H-M   'P 1'
#
loop_
_entity.id
_entity.type
_entity.pdbx_description
1 polymer ?
#
loop_
_entity_poly.entity_id
_entity_poly.type
_entity_poly.pdbx_seq_one_letter_code
_entity_poly.pdbx_strand_id
1 'polypeptide(L)'
;IYTLVNWLYRGTETEEQIQKRLRNARAELDQSNSPGLFDHLLVNDNLEACYENLKKLLSLDDDHKDSDGCFIEDGKATACYSIMSKTESEVFLQSETGEVVKAAANLLAVDLSSLTGGAPGRTRGLKIHSINSIDNCLKGIR
;
A
#
# COMPACT_ATOMS: atom_id res chain seq x y z
N ILE A 1 -12.59 25.49 -0.62
CA ILE A 1 -12.62 26.66 0.31
C ILE A 1 -13.96 26.77 1.03
N TYR A 2 -15.11 26.71 0.33
CA TYR A 2 -16.44 26.74 0.98
C TYR A 2 -16.75 25.53 1.92
N THR A 3 -16.09 24.39 1.74
CA THR A 3 -16.23 23.21 2.62
C THR A 3 -15.50 23.34 3.96
N LEU A 4 -14.49 24.20 4.06
CA LEU A 4 -13.66 24.37 5.28
C LEU A 4 -14.33 25.27 6.32
N VAL A 5 -15.29 26.11 5.93
CA VAL A 5 -16.13 26.88 6.87
C VAL A 5 -17.08 25.95 7.64
N ASN A 6 -17.39 24.76 7.11
CA ASN A 6 -18.23 23.79 7.81
C ASN A 6 -17.52 23.15 9.03
N TRP A 7 -16.20 23.27 9.13
CA TRP A 7 -15.46 22.87 10.34
C TRP A 7 -15.73 23.81 11.53
N LEU A 8 -15.98 25.11 11.29
CA LEU A 8 -16.51 26.02 12.33
C LEU A 8 -17.87 25.52 12.85
N TYR A 9 -18.71 24.98 11.97
CA TYR A 9 -20.07 24.56 12.33
C TYR A 9 -20.10 23.27 13.15
N ARG A 10 -19.05 22.43 13.08
CA ARG A 10 -18.91 21.23 13.93
C ARG A 10 -18.46 21.56 15.37
N GLY A 11 -18.06 22.81 15.65
CA GLY A 11 -17.73 23.28 17.00
C GLY A 11 -16.49 22.65 17.64
N THR A 12 -15.68 21.91 16.87
CA THR A 12 -14.52 21.18 17.39
C THR A 12 -13.23 22.00 17.42
N GLU A 13 -13.21 23.17 16.78
CA GLU A 13 -12.00 23.99 16.62
C GLU A 13 -12.29 25.50 16.66
N THR A 14 -11.33 26.28 17.16
CA THR A 14 -11.35 27.75 17.15
C THR A 14 -10.92 28.31 15.80
N GLU A 15 -11.25 29.57 15.53
CA GLU A 15 -10.84 30.28 14.31
C GLU A 15 -9.32 30.23 14.12
N GLU A 16 -8.53 30.41 15.18
CA GLU A 16 -7.06 30.37 15.10
C GLU A 16 -6.54 28.98 14.70
N GLN A 17 -7.20 27.92 15.18
CA GLN A 17 -6.85 26.53 14.82
C GLN A 17 -7.16 26.27 13.34
N ILE A 18 -8.31 26.75 12.86
CA ILE A 18 -8.72 26.61 11.46
C ILE A 18 -7.77 27.41 10.56
N GLN A 19 -7.45 28.66 10.90
CA GLN A 19 -6.48 29.48 10.17
C GLN A 19 -5.10 28.82 10.10
N LYS A 20 -4.66 28.17 11.19
CA LYS A 20 -3.41 27.42 11.22
C LYS A 20 -3.46 26.22 10.27
N ARG A 21 -4.51 25.41 10.31
CA ARG A 21 -4.70 24.27 9.39
C ARG A 21 -4.78 24.73 7.93
N LEU A 22 -5.48 25.81 7.64
CA LEU A 22 -5.58 26.39 6.29
C LEU A 22 -4.23 26.82 5.75
N ARG A 23 -3.42 27.50 6.57
CA ARG A 23 -2.07 27.93 6.17
C ARG A 23 -1.19 26.73 5.84
N ASN A 24 -1.23 25.69 6.67
CA ASN A 24 -0.47 24.47 6.45
C ASN A 24 -0.95 23.74 5.18
N ALA A 25 -2.26 23.53 5.04
CA ALA A 25 -2.86 22.87 3.88
C ALA A 25 -2.51 23.59 2.57
N ARG A 26 -2.48 24.92 2.57
CA ARG A 26 -2.03 25.69 1.40
C ARG A 26 -0.57 25.42 1.05
N ALA A 27 0.32 25.43 2.04
CA ALA A 27 1.74 25.13 1.83
C ALA A 27 1.95 23.69 1.34
N GLU A 28 1.19 22.73 1.86
CA GLU A 28 1.22 21.33 1.43
C GLU A 28 0.71 21.15 -0.01
N LEU A 29 -0.36 21.84 -0.40
CA LEU A 29 -0.88 21.83 -1.79
C LEU A 29 0.07 22.52 -2.78
N ASP A 30 0.73 23.60 -2.37
CA ASP A 30 1.74 24.25 -3.22
C ASP A 30 2.93 23.29 -3.47
N GLN A 31 3.29 22.48 -2.47
CA GLN A 31 4.31 21.43 -2.59
C GLN A 31 3.82 20.18 -3.34
N SER A 32 2.51 19.88 -3.33
CA SER A 32 1.95 18.70 -3.99
C SER A 32 2.08 18.73 -5.51
N ASN A 33 2.31 19.91 -6.10
CA ASN A 33 2.59 20.07 -7.52
C ASN A 33 4.03 19.66 -7.92
N SER A 34 4.86 19.25 -6.96
CA SER A 34 6.19 18.73 -7.27
C SER A 34 6.08 17.40 -8.03
N PRO A 35 6.72 17.29 -9.21
CA PRO A 35 6.63 16.08 -10.02
C PRO A 35 7.23 14.89 -9.26
N GLY A 36 6.48 13.78 -9.20
CA GLY A 36 6.89 12.54 -8.53
C GLY A 36 6.61 12.48 -7.03
N LEU A 37 5.92 13.47 -6.44
CA LEU A 37 5.49 13.39 -5.03
C LEU A 37 4.20 12.59 -4.85
N PHE A 38 3.26 12.72 -5.78
CA PHE A 38 2.01 11.98 -5.81
C PHE A 38 1.80 11.36 -7.19
N ASP A 39 1.38 10.10 -7.21
CA ASP A 39 1.07 9.38 -8.46
C ASP A 39 -0.32 9.78 -9.00
N HIS A 40 -1.26 10.07 -8.08
CA HIS A 40 -2.64 10.39 -8.41
C HIS A 40 -3.20 11.51 -7.52
N LEU A 41 -4.03 12.37 -8.13
CA LEU A 41 -4.74 13.44 -7.45
C LEU A 41 -6.24 13.16 -7.46
N LEU A 42 -6.84 13.05 -6.28
CA LEU A 42 -8.28 12.85 -6.12
C LEU A 42 -8.92 14.12 -5.54
N VAL A 43 -9.90 14.67 -6.26
CA VAL A 43 -10.70 15.82 -5.82
C VAL A 43 -12.02 15.33 -5.26
N ASN A 44 -12.20 15.43 -3.94
CA ASN A 44 -13.40 14.98 -3.24
C ASN A 44 -14.52 16.03 -3.30
N ASP A 45 -15.03 16.33 -4.50
CA ASP A 45 -16.18 17.22 -4.69
C ASP A 45 -17.51 16.46 -4.59
N ASN A 46 -17.52 15.19 -5.00
CA ASN A 46 -18.64 14.27 -4.87
C ASN A 46 -18.15 12.97 -4.24
N LEU A 47 -18.79 12.55 -3.14
CA LEU A 47 -18.34 11.43 -2.32
C LEU A 47 -18.35 10.11 -3.12
N GLU A 48 -19.46 9.83 -3.81
CA GLU A 48 -19.64 8.61 -4.59
C GLU A 48 -18.61 8.53 -5.72
N ALA A 49 -18.46 9.60 -6.52
CA ALA A 49 -17.51 9.62 -7.63
C ALA A 49 -16.05 9.53 -7.16
N CYS A 50 -15.69 10.19 -6.06
CA CYS A 50 -14.37 10.10 -5.47
C CYS A 50 -14.09 8.69 -4.95
N TYR A 51 -15.09 8.04 -4.35
CA TYR A 51 -14.98 6.69 -3.83
C TYR A 51 -14.82 5.66 -4.96
N GLU A 52 -15.60 5.75 -6.03
CA GLU A 52 -15.44 4.86 -7.19
C GLU A 52 -14.07 5.05 -7.88
N ASN A 53 -13.58 6.29 -7.96
CA ASN A 53 -12.24 6.55 -8.51
C ASN A 53 -11.14 5.95 -7.61
N LEU A 54 -11.31 6.05 -6.29
CA LEU A 54 -10.39 5.45 -5.33
C LEU A 54 -10.39 3.91 -5.43
N LYS A 55 -11.57 3.26 -5.56
CA LYS A 55 -11.62 1.80 -5.74
C LYS A 55 -10.91 1.34 -7.01
N LYS A 56 -11.14 2.05 -8.13
CA LYS A 56 -10.45 1.80 -9.39
C LYS A 56 -8.94 1.90 -9.24
N LEU A 57 -8.48 2.94 -8.54
CA LEU A 57 -7.05 3.14 -8.29
C LEU A 57 -6.44 2.00 -7.48
N LEU A 58 -7.19 1.47 -6.51
CA LEU A 58 -6.77 0.36 -5.66
C LEU A 58 -7.10 -1.01 -6.26
N SER A 59 -7.71 -1.06 -7.45
CA SER A 59 -8.19 -2.30 -8.09
C SER A 59 -9.15 -3.12 -7.22
N LEU A 60 -10.02 -2.43 -6.47
CA LEU A 60 -11.01 -3.04 -5.56
C LEU A 60 -12.41 -3.14 -6.17
N ASP A 61 -12.53 -3.05 -7.49
CA ASP A 61 -13.83 -3.13 -8.16
C ASP A 61 -14.31 -4.60 -8.13
N ASP A 62 -15.24 -4.91 -7.21
CA ASP A 62 -15.83 -6.24 -6.97
C ASP A 62 -16.76 -6.74 -8.11
N ASP A 63 -16.76 -6.12 -9.28
CA ASP A 63 -17.55 -6.55 -10.44
C ASP A 63 -16.80 -7.67 -11.20
N HIS A 64 -17.05 -8.91 -10.75
CA HIS A 64 -16.62 -10.16 -11.36
C HIS A 64 -16.60 -10.15 -12.91
N LYS A 65 -15.39 -10.11 -13.49
CA LYS A 65 -15.00 -10.98 -14.60
C LYS A 65 -13.61 -11.52 -14.31
N ASP A 66 -13.53 -12.83 -14.23
CA ASP A 66 -12.29 -13.58 -14.35
C ASP A 66 -11.53 -13.07 -15.58
N SER A 67 -10.52 -12.25 -15.34
CA SER A 67 -9.54 -11.85 -16.32
C SER A 67 -8.27 -11.60 -15.54
N ASP A 68 -7.38 -12.58 -15.58
CA ASP A 68 -5.99 -12.44 -15.19
C ASP A 68 -5.47 -11.06 -15.61
N GLY A 69 -5.12 -10.25 -14.61
CA GLY A 69 -4.77 -8.85 -14.78
C GLY A 69 -3.62 -8.48 -13.87
N CYS A 70 -2.56 -9.28 -13.87
CA CYS A 70 -1.24 -8.83 -13.44
C CYS A 70 -0.96 -7.49 -14.13
N PHE A 71 -0.66 -6.45 -13.35
CA PHE A 71 -0.15 -5.19 -13.89
C PHE A 71 1.15 -5.48 -14.65
N ILE A 72 1.04 -5.56 -15.99
CA ILE A 72 2.19 -5.52 -16.88
C ILE A 72 2.42 -4.05 -17.24
N GLU A 73 3.18 -3.34 -16.41
CA GLU A 73 3.96 -2.23 -16.93
C GLU A 73 5.30 -2.77 -17.42
N ASP A 74 5.58 -2.54 -18.70
CA ASP A 74 6.89 -2.67 -19.33
C ASP A 74 7.64 -4.00 -19.11
N GLY A 75 7.06 -5.10 -19.63
CA GLY A 75 7.84 -6.27 -20.04
C GLY A 75 8.57 -7.04 -18.93
N LYS A 76 8.26 -6.79 -17.65
CA LYS A 76 8.68 -7.64 -16.54
C LYS A 76 7.44 -8.17 -15.85
N ALA A 77 7.23 -9.48 -15.93
CA ALA A 77 6.21 -10.16 -15.16
C ALA A 77 6.42 -9.82 -13.66
N THR A 78 5.51 -9.04 -13.08
CA THR A 78 5.48 -8.83 -11.64
C THR A 78 4.99 -10.13 -11.03
N ALA A 79 5.89 -10.90 -10.42
CA ALA A 79 5.52 -12.11 -9.71
C ALA A 79 4.59 -11.74 -8.54
N CYS A 80 3.37 -12.25 -8.57
CA CYS A 80 2.42 -12.13 -7.47
C CYS A 80 2.83 -13.08 -6.33
N TYR A 81 2.73 -12.62 -5.09
CA TYR A 81 3.04 -13.42 -3.92
C TYR A 81 1.88 -13.40 -2.91
N SER A 82 1.46 -14.57 -2.44
CA SER A 82 0.52 -14.71 -1.32
C SER A 82 1.28 -14.88 0.00
N ILE A 83 0.75 -14.28 1.06
CA ILE A 83 1.27 -14.47 2.43
C ILE A 83 0.81 -15.84 2.92
N MET A 84 1.75 -16.75 3.18
CA MET A 84 1.46 -18.07 3.74
C MET A 84 1.29 -18.02 5.27
N SER A 85 2.22 -17.35 5.94
CA SER A 85 2.24 -17.24 7.39
C SER A 85 3.05 -16.04 7.85
N LYS A 86 2.80 -15.64 9.09
CA LYS A 86 3.48 -14.52 9.75
C LYS A 86 3.77 -14.87 11.19
N THR A 87 4.99 -14.56 11.62
CA THR A 87 5.43 -14.56 13.02
C THR A 87 5.77 -13.13 13.44
N GLU A 88 6.20 -12.93 14.68
CA GLU A 88 6.69 -11.62 15.14
C GLU A 88 7.94 -11.15 14.40
N SER A 89 8.77 -12.09 13.93
CA SER A 89 10.08 -11.80 13.33
C SER A 89 10.16 -12.09 11.83
N GLU A 90 9.20 -12.81 11.24
CA GLU A 90 9.29 -13.26 9.85
C GLU A 90 7.92 -13.29 9.16
N VAL A 91 7.90 -13.03 7.84
CA VAL A 91 6.72 -13.23 6.97
C VAL A 91 7.12 -14.14 5.82
N PHE A 92 6.34 -15.20 5.59
CA PHE A 92 6.56 -16.17 4.53
C PHE A 92 5.62 -15.90 3.35
N LEU A 93 6.19 -15.83 2.15
CA LEU A 93 5.51 -15.50 0.90
C LEU A 93 5.68 -16.64 -0.11
N GLN A 94 4.61 -16.97 -0.84
CA GLN A 94 4.61 -17.96 -1.92
C GLN A 94 4.29 -17.31 -3.26
N SER A 95 5.10 -17.59 -4.28
CA SER A 95 4.87 -17.10 -5.64
C SER A 95 3.67 -17.79 -6.27
N GLU A 96 2.77 -17.01 -6.85
CA GLU A 96 1.60 -17.44 -7.61
C GLU A 96 1.96 -17.57 -9.11
N THR A 97 3.03 -18.31 -9.42
CA THR A 97 3.47 -18.44 -10.82
C THR A 97 2.66 -19.54 -11.51
N GLY A 98 1.90 -19.17 -12.54
CA GLY A 98 1.09 -20.08 -13.36
C GLY A 98 1.86 -21.08 -14.25
N GLU A 99 3.18 -21.20 -14.11
CA GLU A 99 3.98 -22.16 -14.86
C GLU A 99 4.96 -22.95 -13.99
N VAL A 100 4.89 -24.27 -14.16
CA VAL A 100 5.71 -25.30 -13.51
C VAL A 100 7.17 -25.13 -13.91
N VAL A 101 7.92 -24.28 -13.21
CA VAL A 101 9.38 -24.26 -13.31
C VAL A 101 9.97 -24.47 -11.92
N LYS A 102 10.45 -25.70 -11.70
CA LYS A 102 11.30 -26.17 -10.59
C LYS A 102 10.83 -25.78 -9.18
N ALA A 103 10.21 -26.75 -8.52
CA ALA A 103 9.62 -26.80 -7.19
C ALA A 103 10.47 -26.34 -5.97
N ALA A 104 11.62 -25.69 -6.16
CA ALA A 104 12.50 -25.26 -5.08
C ALA A 104 12.62 -23.73 -4.94
N ALA A 105 12.23 -22.91 -5.91
CA ALA A 105 12.51 -21.46 -5.90
C ALA A 105 11.30 -20.56 -5.55
N ASN A 106 10.24 -21.14 -4.99
CA ASN A 106 8.92 -20.47 -4.97
C ASN A 106 8.55 -19.82 -3.64
N LEU A 107 9.43 -19.86 -2.64
CA LEU A 107 9.19 -19.30 -1.30
C LEU A 107 10.19 -18.20 -0.96
N LEU A 108 9.68 -17.11 -0.40
CA LEU A 108 10.47 -16.01 0.16
C LEU A 108 10.15 -15.84 1.64
N ALA A 109 11.15 -15.55 2.46
CA ALA A 109 10.96 -15.05 3.81
C ALA A 109 11.47 -13.62 3.94
N VAL A 110 10.63 -12.80 4.56
CA VAL A 110 10.93 -11.41 4.93
C VAL A 110 11.26 -11.38 6.41
N ASP A 111 12.53 -11.14 6.74
CA ASP A 111 13.02 -10.99 8.11
C ASP A 111 12.74 -9.56 8.61
N LEU A 112 12.01 -9.49 9.72
CA LEU A 112 11.56 -8.28 10.39
C LEU A 112 12.37 -8.01 11.68
N SER A 113 13.25 -8.92 12.10
CA SER A 113 13.98 -8.83 13.38
C SER A 113 14.86 -7.59 13.52
N SER A 114 15.30 -7.02 12.39
CA SER A 114 16.19 -5.86 12.31
C SER A 114 15.45 -4.57 11.95
N LEU A 115 14.10 -4.57 11.97
CA LEU A 115 13.30 -3.42 11.59
C LEU A 115 13.60 -2.19 12.43
N THR A 116 13.92 -1.09 11.76
CA THR A 116 14.14 0.22 12.39
C THR A 116 13.56 1.34 11.51
N GLY A 117 13.04 2.40 12.14
CA GLY A 117 12.28 3.43 11.44
C GLY A 117 10.84 2.98 11.09
N GLY A 118 10.01 3.90 10.59
CA GLY A 118 8.56 3.65 10.49
C GLY A 118 7.77 4.52 9.49
N ALA A 119 8.40 5.00 8.41
CA ALA A 119 7.70 5.66 7.30
C ALA A 119 8.29 5.17 5.97
N PRO A 120 7.53 5.18 4.86
CA PRO A 120 8.05 4.86 3.53
C PRO A 120 9.36 5.61 3.23
N GLY A 121 10.39 4.90 2.75
CA GLY A 121 11.75 5.45 2.52
C GLY A 121 12.61 5.65 3.78
N ARG A 122 12.06 5.49 4.99
CA ARG A 122 12.79 5.54 6.27
C ARG A 122 12.85 4.20 6.99
N THR A 123 12.01 3.23 6.61
CA THR A 123 12.08 1.86 7.12
C THR A 123 13.37 1.19 6.66
N ARG A 124 14.16 0.69 7.60
CA ARG A 124 15.44 0.01 7.39
C ARG A 124 15.40 -1.36 8.04
N GLY A 125 16.28 -2.25 7.58
CA GLY A 125 16.45 -3.58 8.19
C GLY A 125 15.45 -4.63 7.75
N LEU A 126 14.61 -4.36 6.74
CA LEU A 126 13.89 -5.39 6.00
C LEU A 126 14.88 -6.20 5.15
N LYS A 127 14.92 -7.51 5.35
CA LYS A 127 15.75 -8.43 4.55
C LYS A 127 14.87 -9.50 3.93
N ILE A 128 15.12 -9.83 2.67
CA ILE A 128 14.37 -10.86 1.93
C ILE A 128 15.36 -11.95 1.53
N HIS A 129 15.00 -13.21 1.75
CA HIS A 129 15.78 -14.36 1.33
C HIS A 129 14.89 -15.45 0.73
N SER A 130 15.42 -16.20 -0.25
CA SER A 130 14.72 -17.33 -0.87
C SER A 130 14.89 -18.60 -0.04
N ILE A 131 13.79 -19.36 0.11
CA ILE A 131 13.76 -20.60 0.86
C ILE A 131 13.52 -21.76 -0.10
N ASN A 132 14.40 -22.76 -0.02
CA ASN A 132 14.36 -23.93 -0.90
C ASN A 132 13.60 -25.14 -0.33
N SER A 133 13.08 -25.07 0.91
CA SER A 133 12.42 -26.20 1.57
C SER A 133 11.15 -25.80 2.32
N ILE A 134 10.04 -26.46 1.96
CA ILE A 134 8.70 -26.33 2.57
C ILE A 134 8.73 -26.84 4.03
N ASP A 135 9.66 -27.73 4.38
CA ASP A 135 9.70 -28.41 5.69
C ASP A 135 9.97 -27.48 6.88
N ASN A 136 10.52 -26.27 6.64
CA ASN A 136 10.79 -25.31 7.71
C ASN A 136 9.60 -24.38 8.02
N CYS A 137 8.66 -24.18 7.09
CA CYS A 137 7.50 -23.30 7.33
C CYS A 137 6.46 -23.93 8.27
N LEU A 138 6.36 -25.26 8.30
CA LEU A 138 5.35 -25.97 9.11
C LEU A 138 5.78 -26.24 10.57
N LYS A 139 7.05 -26.00 10.92
CA LYS A 139 7.53 -26.19 12.31
C LYS A 139 7.15 -25.05 13.26
N GLY A 140 6.64 -23.93 12.75
CA GLY A 140 6.16 -22.79 13.55
C GLY A 140 4.66 -22.83 13.88
N ILE A 141 3.91 -23.83 13.39
CA ILE A 141 2.50 -24.02 13.72
C ILE A 141 2.41 -25.07 14.82
N ARG A 142 2.65 -24.67 16.06
CA ARG A 142 2.18 -25.40 17.25
C ARG A 142 1.66 -24.44 18.29
#